data_AF-A0A2D7ZAH2-F1
#
_entry.id   AF-A0A2D7ZAH2-F1
#
_cell.length_a   1.000
_cell.length_b   1.000
_cell.length_c   1.000
_cell.angle_alpha   90.00
_cell.angle_beta   90.00
_cell.angle_gamma   90.00
#
_symmetry.space_group_name_H-M   'P 1'
#
loop_
_entity.id
_entity.type
_entity.pdbx_description
1 polymer ?
#
loop_
_entity_poly.entity_id
_entity_poly.type
_entity_poly.pdbx_seq_one_letter_code
_entity_poly.pdbx_strand_id
1 'polypeptide(L)'
;MFGHAFKNQPMAETLLKRFKVGGGALYDIEYLVSPEGKRIAAFGYWAGYAGAAVTISCWISQKLKKSSKVFATYKDKDSLDEQIRNELESSKLLPKSAIVIGALGRVGSGVIDLCEKMNIKTTKWDIKETKEKEAFIDILNHDLFFNCVVANKETPTFISEEIIQQNQNLSIIGDIACDPGSEHNPIALYDSVTTWSEPVTRVSEKPILDVMAIDNLPSLLPLESSVDFASQLLPSLLELDKLNQGVWLRAHQTYLENVKRV
;
A
#
# COMPACT_ATOMS: atom_id res chain seq x y z
N MET A 1 0.39 -18.94 7.62
CA MET A 1 -0.54 -17.81 7.92
C MET A 1 0.28 -16.52 7.98
N PHE A 2 -0.35 -15.34 7.93
CA PHE A 2 0.31 -14.12 8.41
C PHE A 2 0.25 -14.14 9.94
N GLY A 3 1.38 -14.33 10.59
CA GLY A 3 1.47 -14.46 12.05
C GLY A 3 1.64 -13.12 12.75
N HIS A 4 2.23 -12.13 12.08
CA HIS A 4 2.56 -10.81 12.64
C HIS A 4 3.26 -10.94 14.00
N ALA A 5 4.29 -11.79 14.05
CA ALA A 5 4.95 -12.16 15.31
C ALA A 5 6.46 -11.89 15.34
N PHE A 6 7.04 -11.36 14.27
CA PHE A 6 8.50 -11.22 14.12
C PHE A 6 8.98 -9.76 14.10
N LYS A 7 8.10 -8.78 14.38
CA LYS A 7 8.41 -7.34 14.42
C LYS A 7 7.94 -6.68 15.71
N ASN A 8 8.02 -7.39 16.83
CA ASN A 8 7.63 -6.91 18.17
C ASN A 8 6.17 -6.42 18.26
N GLN A 9 5.27 -7.02 17.48
CA GLN A 9 3.85 -6.70 17.57
C GLN A 9 3.28 -7.08 18.95
N PRO A 10 2.24 -6.40 19.45
CA PRO A 10 1.73 -6.60 20.82
C PRO A 10 1.40 -8.05 21.21
N MET A 11 0.96 -8.89 20.26
CA MET A 11 0.57 -10.29 20.51
C MET A 11 1.61 -11.32 20.03
N ALA A 12 2.77 -10.86 19.57
CA ALA A 12 3.82 -11.71 19.02
C ALA A 12 4.27 -12.79 20.01
N GLU A 13 4.63 -12.39 21.24
CA GLU A 13 5.14 -13.29 22.27
C GLU A 13 4.12 -14.37 22.65
N THR A 14 2.85 -13.96 22.84
CA THR A 14 1.76 -14.89 23.15
C THR A 14 1.57 -15.92 22.03
N LEU A 15 1.60 -15.51 20.76
CA LEU A 15 1.48 -16.43 19.63
C LEU A 15 2.64 -17.42 19.59
N LEU A 16 3.88 -16.95 19.72
CA LEU A 16 5.07 -17.81 19.66
C LEU A 16 5.13 -18.80 20.82
N LYS A 17 4.73 -18.40 22.03
CA LYS A 17 4.62 -19.31 23.19
C LYS A 17 3.65 -20.45 22.94
N ARG A 18 2.52 -20.21 22.25
CA ARG A 18 1.56 -21.28 21.91
C ARG A 18 2.18 -22.33 21.00
N PHE A 19 2.92 -21.92 19.96
CA PHE A 19 3.63 -22.86 19.10
C PHE A 19 4.72 -23.63 19.85
N LYS A 20 5.50 -22.94 20.69
CA LYS A 20 6.55 -23.55 21.53
C LYS A 20 5.99 -24.62 22.47
N VAL A 21 4.91 -24.31 23.19
CA VAL A 21 4.26 -25.25 24.12
C VAL A 21 3.61 -26.41 23.37
N GLY A 22 2.97 -26.14 22.23
CA GLY A 22 2.29 -27.17 21.44
C GLY A 22 3.20 -28.05 20.58
N GLY A 23 4.50 -27.75 20.50
CA GLY A 23 5.45 -28.46 19.62
C GLY A 23 5.24 -28.20 18.12
N GLY A 24 4.49 -27.17 17.76
CA GLY A 24 4.24 -26.79 16.37
C GLY A 24 5.28 -25.82 15.80
N ALA A 25 5.13 -25.48 14.52
CA ALA A 25 5.95 -24.48 13.83
C ALA A 25 5.08 -23.46 13.09
N LEU A 26 5.51 -22.18 13.12
CA LEU A 26 4.89 -21.11 12.36
C LEU A 26 5.66 -20.88 11.06
N TYR A 27 5.05 -21.26 9.94
CA TYR A 27 5.49 -20.81 8.62
C TYR A 27 4.73 -19.52 8.27
N ASP A 28 5.32 -18.39 8.64
CA ASP A 28 4.74 -17.08 8.38
C ASP A 28 4.86 -16.72 6.89
N ILE A 29 3.73 -16.43 6.24
CA ILE A 29 3.69 -16.16 4.80
C ILE A 29 4.47 -14.88 4.46
N GLU A 30 4.53 -13.92 5.38
CA GLU A 30 5.31 -12.69 5.20
C GLU A 30 6.82 -12.96 5.02
N TYR A 31 7.28 -14.11 5.52
CA TYR A 31 8.69 -14.54 5.55
C TYR A 31 8.96 -15.73 4.62
N LEU A 32 8.01 -16.09 3.76
CA LEU A 32 8.30 -16.92 2.60
C LEU A 32 9.02 -16.06 1.56
N VAL A 33 10.35 -16.14 1.57
CA VAL A 33 11.24 -15.30 0.75
C VAL A 33 12.10 -16.11 -0.20
N SER A 34 12.44 -15.52 -1.34
CA SER A 34 13.45 -16.00 -2.29
C SER A 34 14.84 -16.00 -1.64
N PRO A 35 15.86 -16.62 -2.28
CA PRO A 35 17.24 -16.52 -1.81
C PRO A 35 17.75 -15.09 -1.65
N GLU A 36 17.23 -14.16 -2.44
CA GLU A 36 17.54 -12.73 -2.40
C GLU A 36 16.72 -11.96 -1.35
N GLY A 37 15.92 -12.64 -0.53
CA GLY A 37 15.12 -12.04 0.53
C GLY A 37 13.81 -11.39 0.06
N LYS A 38 13.43 -11.55 -1.22
CA LYS A 38 12.16 -11.01 -1.74
C LYS A 38 10.99 -11.94 -1.43
N ARG A 39 9.86 -11.40 -0.97
CA ARG A 39 8.65 -12.21 -0.73
C ARG A 39 8.18 -12.90 -2.01
N ILE A 40 7.86 -14.19 -1.89
CA ILE A 40 7.35 -15.00 -3.01
C ILE A 40 5.91 -14.64 -3.38
N ALA A 41 5.10 -14.23 -2.40
CA ALA A 41 3.69 -13.90 -2.56
C ALA A 41 3.36 -12.65 -1.76
N ALA A 42 2.67 -11.69 -2.39
CA ALA A 42 2.23 -10.46 -1.76
C ALA A 42 1.04 -9.83 -2.52
N PHE A 43 0.26 -9.01 -1.82
CA PHE A 43 -0.93 -8.34 -2.38
C PHE A 43 -0.64 -7.02 -3.09
N GLY A 44 0.63 -6.73 -3.40
CA GLY A 44 1.07 -5.38 -3.77
C GLY A 44 0.32 -4.76 -4.95
N TYR A 45 0.13 -5.52 -6.03
CA TYR A 45 -0.57 -5.01 -7.22
C TYR A 45 -1.99 -4.53 -6.90
N TRP A 46 -2.77 -5.37 -6.21
CA TRP A 46 -4.15 -5.05 -5.88
C TRP A 46 -4.28 -4.01 -4.76
N ALA A 47 -3.28 -3.89 -3.87
CA ALA A 47 -3.20 -2.75 -2.96
C ALA A 47 -3.05 -1.43 -3.74
N GLY A 48 -2.16 -1.41 -4.74
CA GLY A 48 -1.98 -0.27 -5.65
C GLY A 48 -3.25 0.09 -6.41
N TYR A 49 -3.87 -0.93 -7.02
CA TYR A 49 -5.08 -0.76 -7.81
C TYR A 49 -6.26 -0.23 -6.97
N ALA A 50 -6.53 -0.87 -5.83
CA ALA A 50 -7.59 -0.46 -4.92
C ALA A 50 -7.31 0.93 -4.30
N GLY A 51 -6.07 1.18 -3.87
CA GLY A 51 -5.66 2.47 -3.31
C GLY A 51 -5.87 3.61 -4.31
N ALA A 52 -5.47 3.41 -5.56
CA ALA A 52 -5.72 4.38 -6.62
C ALA A 52 -7.22 4.67 -6.80
N ALA A 53 -8.08 3.64 -6.79
CA ALA A 53 -9.51 3.82 -6.94
C ALA A 53 -10.12 4.63 -5.79
N VAL A 54 -9.77 4.30 -4.55
CA VAL A 54 -10.24 5.03 -3.36
C VAL A 54 -9.80 6.49 -3.40
N THR A 55 -8.52 6.75 -3.69
CA THR A 55 -7.98 8.11 -3.78
C THR A 55 -8.65 8.93 -4.88
N ILE A 56 -8.87 8.36 -6.07
CA ILE A 56 -9.56 9.06 -7.17
C ILE A 56 -10.99 9.43 -6.76
N SER A 57 -11.74 8.48 -6.20
CA SER A 57 -13.12 8.73 -5.74
C SER A 57 -13.17 9.79 -4.62
N CYS A 58 -12.25 9.74 -3.66
CA CYS A 58 -12.14 10.75 -2.60
C CYS A 58 -11.76 12.13 -3.16
N TRP A 59 -10.87 12.19 -4.16
CA TRP A 59 -10.55 13.43 -4.87
C TRP A 59 -11.80 14.04 -5.51
N ILE A 60 -12.62 13.23 -6.18
CA ILE A 60 -13.88 13.69 -6.79
C ILE A 60 -14.80 14.27 -5.72
N SER A 61 -15.02 13.55 -4.61
CA SER A 61 -15.82 14.04 -3.48
C SER A 61 -15.30 15.37 -2.94
N GLN A 62 -13.98 15.49 -2.75
CA GLN A 62 -13.35 16.71 -2.26
C GLN A 62 -13.57 17.90 -3.22
N LYS A 63 -13.35 17.71 -4.53
CA LYS A 63 -13.56 18.77 -5.53
C LYS A 63 -15.03 19.20 -5.65
N LEU A 64 -15.95 18.26 -5.43
CA LEU A 64 -17.38 18.54 -5.39
C LEU A 64 -17.86 19.07 -4.02
N LYS A 65 -16.97 19.21 -3.03
CA LYS A 65 -17.29 19.60 -1.64
C LYS A 65 -18.36 18.70 -1.02
N LYS A 66 -18.28 17.39 -1.30
CA LYS A 66 -19.14 16.35 -0.75
C LYS A 66 -18.35 15.52 0.26
N SER A 67 -19.07 14.83 1.14
CA SER A 67 -18.47 13.80 1.98
C SER A 67 -17.85 12.69 1.12
N SER A 68 -16.75 12.13 1.60
CA SER A 68 -16.16 10.93 1.00
C SER A 68 -17.15 9.79 1.02
N LYS A 69 -17.05 8.92 0.02
CA LYS A 69 -17.84 7.70 -0.04
C LYS A 69 -17.36 6.71 1.02
N VAL A 70 -18.29 5.96 1.60
CA VAL A 70 -17.97 4.77 2.39
C VAL A 70 -17.72 3.61 1.42
N PHE A 71 -16.57 2.97 1.55
CA PHE A 71 -16.19 1.85 0.69
C PHE A 71 -16.56 0.53 1.36
N ALA A 72 -16.93 -0.43 0.53
CA ALA A 72 -17.13 -1.82 0.89
C ALA A 72 -16.50 -2.69 -0.20
N THR A 73 -16.36 -3.98 0.07
CA THR A 73 -15.79 -4.93 -0.89
C THR A 73 -16.60 -4.96 -2.19
N TYR A 74 -15.90 -4.98 -3.32
CA TYR A 74 -16.49 -5.16 -4.64
C TYR A 74 -16.51 -6.63 -5.00
N LYS A 75 -17.48 -6.99 -5.84
CA LYS A 75 -17.60 -8.36 -6.36
C LYS A 75 -16.40 -8.73 -7.23
N ASP A 76 -16.00 -7.80 -8.08
CA ASP A 76 -14.95 -7.96 -9.08
C ASP A 76 -14.37 -6.58 -9.45
N LYS A 77 -13.22 -6.61 -10.12
CA LYS A 77 -12.51 -5.44 -10.64
C LYS A 77 -13.36 -4.64 -11.63
N ASP A 78 -14.13 -5.30 -12.47
CA ASP A 78 -14.92 -4.62 -13.51
C ASP A 78 -15.99 -3.73 -12.88
N SER A 79 -16.62 -4.18 -11.79
CA SER A 79 -17.56 -3.38 -11.00
C SER A 79 -16.90 -2.14 -10.38
N LEU A 80 -15.66 -2.26 -9.90
CA LEU A 80 -14.91 -1.13 -9.37
C LEU A 80 -14.54 -0.14 -10.49
N ASP A 81 -14.04 -0.64 -11.61
CA ASP A 81 -13.66 0.17 -12.78
C ASP A 81 -14.85 0.95 -13.33
N GLU A 82 -16.01 0.30 -13.47
CA GLU A 82 -17.25 0.93 -13.91
C GLU A 82 -17.68 2.06 -12.97
N GLN A 83 -17.60 1.82 -11.65
CA GLN A 83 -17.96 2.86 -10.69
C GLN A 83 -17.04 4.08 -10.79
N ILE A 84 -15.72 3.89 -10.79
CA ILE A 84 -14.77 5.01 -10.85
C ILE A 84 -14.94 5.79 -12.16
N ARG A 85 -15.16 5.09 -13.28
CA ARG A 85 -15.48 5.72 -14.56
C ARG A 85 -16.76 6.56 -14.49
N ASN A 86 -17.82 6.01 -13.93
CA ASN A 86 -19.09 6.72 -13.76
C ASN A 86 -18.96 7.95 -12.85
N GLU A 87 -18.16 7.87 -11.78
CA GLU A 87 -17.88 9.01 -10.90
C GLU A 87 -17.12 10.13 -11.64
N LEU A 88 -16.13 9.80 -12.46
CA LEU A 88 -15.40 10.77 -13.29
C LEU A 88 -16.33 11.43 -14.34
N GLU A 89 -17.11 10.62 -15.06
CA GLU A 89 -18.02 11.10 -16.10
C GLU A 89 -19.14 11.98 -15.53
N SER A 90 -19.81 11.53 -14.46
CA SER A 90 -20.92 12.26 -13.85
C SER A 90 -20.49 13.55 -13.14
N SER A 91 -19.29 13.56 -12.55
CA SER A 91 -18.73 14.78 -11.95
C SER A 91 -18.21 15.77 -12.98
N LYS A 92 -17.92 15.31 -14.21
CA LYS A 92 -17.21 16.06 -15.26
C LYS A 92 -15.84 16.56 -14.79
N LEU A 93 -15.24 15.85 -13.83
CA LEU A 93 -13.91 16.12 -13.31
C LEU A 93 -12.96 15.02 -13.80
N LEU A 94 -11.75 15.42 -14.17
CA LEU A 94 -10.68 14.49 -14.51
C LEU A 94 -9.37 15.04 -13.94
N PRO A 95 -8.65 14.29 -13.08
CA PRO A 95 -7.29 14.65 -12.69
C PRO A 95 -6.42 14.74 -13.93
N LYS A 96 -5.74 15.87 -14.14
CA LYS A 96 -4.86 16.08 -15.29
C LYS A 96 -3.59 15.27 -15.15
N SER A 97 -3.09 15.10 -13.93
CA SER A 97 -1.88 14.33 -13.69
C SER A 97 -1.79 13.73 -12.29
N ALA A 98 -1.12 12.58 -12.22
CA ALA A 98 -0.75 11.91 -10.99
C ALA A 98 0.76 11.68 -10.98
N ILE A 99 1.38 11.71 -9.80
CA ILE A 99 2.74 11.21 -9.60
C ILE A 99 2.71 9.93 -8.78
N VAL A 100 3.47 8.93 -9.21
CA VAL A 100 3.58 7.62 -8.56
C VAL A 100 5.05 7.43 -8.16
N ILE A 101 5.33 7.38 -6.86
CA ILE A 101 6.67 7.10 -6.34
C ILE A 101 6.74 5.65 -5.87
N GLY A 102 7.74 4.91 -6.31
CA GLY A 102 7.79 3.45 -6.22
C GLY A 102 7.12 2.78 -7.43
N ALA A 103 7.20 3.43 -8.59
CA ALA A 103 6.51 3.06 -9.82
C ALA A 103 6.90 1.67 -10.38
N LEU A 104 8.12 1.19 -10.13
CA LEU A 104 8.60 -0.11 -10.61
C LEU A 104 8.18 -1.27 -9.69
N GLY A 105 7.65 -0.97 -8.51
CA GLY A 105 7.12 -1.96 -7.57
C GLY A 105 5.74 -2.49 -7.99
N ARG A 106 5.34 -3.62 -7.39
CA ARG A 106 4.01 -4.21 -7.61
C ARG A 106 2.88 -3.21 -7.33
N VAL A 107 3.00 -2.46 -6.23
CA VAL A 107 2.02 -1.43 -5.84
C VAL A 107 1.96 -0.32 -6.89
N GLY A 108 3.10 0.23 -7.29
CA GLY A 108 3.16 1.26 -8.32
C GLY A 108 2.55 0.80 -9.65
N SER A 109 2.80 -0.45 -10.05
CA SER A 109 2.20 -1.02 -11.27
C SER A 109 0.66 -1.06 -11.20
N GLY A 110 0.09 -1.46 -10.05
CA GLY A 110 -1.37 -1.44 -9.86
C GLY A 110 -1.98 -0.04 -9.94
N VAL A 111 -1.31 0.96 -9.36
CA VAL A 111 -1.71 2.38 -9.46
C VAL A 111 -1.68 2.84 -10.91
N ILE A 112 -0.58 2.58 -11.60
CA ILE A 112 -0.37 2.99 -12.99
C ILE A 112 -1.45 2.39 -13.90
N ASP A 113 -1.72 1.09 -13.77
CA ASP A 113 -2.74 0.40 -14.57
C ASP A 113 -4.13 1.02 -14.40
N LEU A 114 -4.54 1.34 -13.16
CA LEU A 114 -5.83 2.00 -12.96
C LEU A 114 -5.82 3.42 -13.53
N CYS A 115 -4.78 4.21 -13.27
CA CYS A 115 -4.66 5.57 -13.80
C CYS A 115 -4.73 5.59 -15.33
N GLU A 116 -4.01 4.68 -16.00
CA GLU A 116 -4.04 4.54 -17.47
C GLU A 116 -5.45 4.18 -17.96
N LYS A 117 -6.16 3.26 -17.29
CA LYS A 117 -7.57 2.91 -17.57
C LYS A 117 -8.54 4.08 -17.38
N MET A 118 -8.24 5.00 -16.47
CA MET A 118 -9.05 6.19 -16.18
C MET A 118 -8.59 7.43 -16.97
N ASN A 119 -7.67 7.27 -17.93
CA ASN A 119 -7.09 8.35 -18.73
C ASN A 119 -6.37 9.44 -17.89
N ILE A 120 -5.77 9.06 -16.77
CA ILE A 120 -4.99 9.94 -15.90
C ILE A 120 -3.50 9.77 -16.23
N LYS A 121 -2.83 10.85 -16.64
CA LYS A 121 -1.40 10.81 -16.98
C LYS A 121 -0.55 10.66 -15.72
N THR A 122 0.32 9.63 -15.69
CA THR A 122 1.22 9.38 -14.57
C THR A 122 2.65 9.85 -14.84
N THR A 123 3.23 10.62 -13.93
CA THR A 123 4.70 10.74 -13.76
C THR A 123 5.16 9.58 -12.89
N LYS A 124 6.14 8.82 -13.36
CA LYS A 124 6.62 7.58 -12.73
C LYS A 124 8.00 7.84 -12.13
N TRP A 125 8.12 7.79 -10.80
CA TRP A 125 9.38 7.91 -10.07
C TRP A 125 9.69 6.63 -9.31
N ASP A 126 10.96 6.28 -9.29
CA ASP A 126 11.51 5.21 -8.46
C ASP A 126 12.85 5.66 -7.85
N ILE A 127 13.65 4.71 -7.34
CA ILE A 127 14.91 4.98 -6.63
C ILE A 127 15.83 5.93 -7.41
N LYS A 128 15.86 5.82 -8.74
CA LYS A 128 16.69 6.66 -9.60
C LYS A 128 16.28 8.13 -9.47
N GLU A 129 15.01 8.43 -9.71
CA GLU A 129 14.49 9.79 -9.69
C GLU A 129 14.53 10.36 -8.27
N THR A 130 14.20 9.58 -7.24
CA THR A 130 14.19 10.07 -5.85
C THR A 130 15.58 10.39 -5.33
N LYS A 131 16.64 9.72 -5.80
CA LYS A 131 18.03 10.00 -5.40
C LYS A 131 18.61 11.26 -6.03
N GLU A 132 18.10 11.68 -7.18
CA GLU A 132 18.58 12.86 -7.90
C GLU A 132 17.93 14.16 -7.41
N LYS A 133 16.97 14.08 -6.47
CA LYS A 133 16.19 15.22 -5.99
C LYS A 133 16.72 15.76 -4.66
N GLU A 134 17.05 17.04 -4.65
CA GLU A 134 17.35 17.77 -3.40
C GLU A 134 16.07 18.10 -2.62
N ALA A 135 14.96 18.34 -3.33
CA ALA A 135 13.65 18.57 -2.78
C ALA A 135 12.56 17.95 -3.68
N PHE A 136 11.42 17.62 -3.08
CA PHE A 136 10.32 16.92 -3.74
C PHE A 136 9.17 17.85 -4.16
N ILE A 137 9.47 19.14 -4.38
CA ILE A 137 8.47 20.16 -4.70
C ILE A 137 7.66 19.84 -5.96
N ASP A 138 8.26 19.12 -6.92
CA ASP A 138 7.61 18.72 -8.17
C ASP A 138 6.35 17.86 -7.93
N ILE A 139 6.27 17.16 -6.78
CA ILE A 139 5.08 16.39 -6.39
C ILE A 139 3.86 17.32 -6.31
N LEU A 140 4.04 18.56 -5.84
CA LEU A 140 2.96 19.53 -5.63
C LEU A 140 2.32 20.04 -6.92
N ASN A 141 2.98 19.83 -8.08
CA ASN A 141 2.47 20.21 -9.39
C ASN A 141 1.42 19.22 -9.93
N HIS A 142 1.23 18.08 -9.27
CA HIS A 142 0.29 17.05 -9.66
C HIS A 142 -1.06 17.20 -8.96
N ASP A 143 -2.14 16.64 -9.51
CA ASP A 143 -3.45 16.65 -8.85
C ASP A 143 -3.53 15.58 -7.75
N LEU A 144 -2.88 14.44 -8.02
CA LEU A 144 -2.82 13.24 -7.19
C LEU A 144 -1.35 12.85 -6.95
N PHE A 145 -1.05 12.39 -5.74
CA PHE A 145 0.21 11.72 -5.43
C PHE A 145 -0.07 10.34 -4.85
N PHE A 146 0.57 9.31 -5.41
CA PHE A 146 0.56 7.95 -4.90
C PHE A 146 1.92 7.55 -4.34
N ASN A 147 2.02 7.35 -3.03
CA ASN A 147 3.18 6.74 -2.40
C ASN A 147 3.04 5.21 -2.41
N CYS A 148 3.98 4.54 -3.07
CA CYS A 148 4.06 3.09 -3.16
C CYS A 148 5.33 2.53 -2.49
N VAL A 149 6.09 3.37 -1.78
CA VAL A 149 7.36 3.01 -1.15
C VAL A 149 7.13 2.59 0.29
N VAL A 150 7.48 1.33 0.60
CA VAL A 150 7.59 0.88 1.99
C VAL A 150 8.83 1.53 2.59
N ALA A 151 8.61 2.38 3.58
CA ALA A 151 9.65 3.20 4.17
C ALA A 151 10.75 2.38 4.86
N ASN A 152 11.97 2.89 4.79
CA ASN A 152 13.12 2.42 5.55
C ASN A 152 13.97 3.64 5.98
N LYS A 153 15.07 3.39 6.70
CA LYS A 153 15.95 4.45 7.22
C LYS A 153 16.57 5.36 6.16
N GLU A 154 16.67 4.90 4.93
CA GLU A 154 17.23 5.64 3.79
C GLU A 154 16.14 6.32 2.95
N THR A 155 14.86 6.09 3.28
CA THR A 155 13.73 6.68 2.54
C THR A 155 13.62 8.15 2.90
N PRO A 156 13.71 9.07 1.91
CA PRO A 156 13.59 10.48 2.19
C PRO A 156 12.13 10.85 2.46
N THR A 157 11.91 11.93 3.21
CA THR A 157 10.59 12.53 3.38
C THR A 157 10.17 13.22 2.09
N PHE A 158 9.14 12.71 1.42
CA PHE A 158 8.61 13.28 0.19
C PHE A 158 7.72 14.50 0.46
N ILE A 159 6.90 14.44 1.50
CA ILE A 159 5.96 15.49 1.87
C ILE A 159 6.07 15.78 3.36
N SER A 160 6.28 17.05 3.69
CA SER A 160 6.34 17.59 5.06
C SER A 160 5.50 18.86 5.17
N GLU A 161 5.26 19.33 6.40
CA GLU A 161 4.54 20.59 6.65
C GLU A 161 5.19 21.79 5.94
N GLU A 162 6.51 21.82 5.83
CA GLU A 162 7.26 22.89 5.15
C GLU A 162 7.02 22.89 3.64
N ILE A 163 7.02 21.70 3.02
CA ILE A 163 6.83 21.55 1.57
C ILE A 163 5.40 21.98 1.19
N ILE A 164 4.39 21.59 1.98
CA ILE A 164 2.99 21.89 1.63
C ILE A 164 2.63 23.38 1.69
N GLN A 165 3.44 24.24 2.32
CA GLN A 165 3.21 25.69 2.29
C GLN A 165 3.31 26.27 0.87
N GLN A 166 4.05 25.60 0.00
CA GLN A 166 4.22 25.97 -1.41
C GLN A 166 3.19 25.29 -2.33
N ASN A 167 2.29 24.47 -1.77
CA ASN A 167 1.34 23.70 -2.56
C ASN A 167 0.28 24.62 -3.19
N GLN A 168 0.02 24.39 -4.48
CA GLN A 168 -0.99 25.11 -5.25
C GLN A 168 -1.96 24.18 -5.99
N ASN A 169 -1.62 22.89 -6.13
CA ASN A 169 -2.40 21.97 -6.99
C ASN A 169 -2.70 20.62 -6.33
N LEU A 170 -1.70 20.01 -5.68
CA LEU A 170 -1.88 18.72 -5.02
C LEU A 170 -2.97 18.81 -3.98
N SER A 171 -3.93 17.89 -4.05
CA SER A 171 -5.12 17.98 -3.23
C SER A 171 -5.45 16.69 -2.49
N ILE A 172 -4.88 15.57 -2.93
CA ILE A 172 -4.96 14.32 -2.18
C ILE A 172 -3.68 13.49 -2.38
N ILE A 173 -3.30 12.76 -1.34
CA ILE A 173 -2.24 11.76 -1.36
C ILE A 173 -2.88 10.39 -1.09
N GLY A 174 -2.61 9.42 -1.95
CA GLY A 174 -2.84 8.00 -1.67
C GLY A 174 -1.55 7.38 -1.15
N ASP A 175 -1.41 7.27 0.17
CA ASP A 175 -0.31 6.57 0.80
C ASP A 175 -0.64 5.08 0.94
N ILE A 176 -0.31 4.31 -0.09
CA ILE A 176 -0.70 2.89 -0.22
C ILE A 176 0.25 1.98 0.55
N ALA A 177 1.49 2.42 0.73
CA ALA A 177 2.50 1.74 1.54
C ALA A 177 2.54 2.32 2.97
N CYS A 178 1.40 2.83 3.46
CA CYS A 178 1.31 3.55 4.72
C CYS A 178 1.87 2.74 5.90
N ASP A 179 2.68 3.42 6.70
CA ASP A 179 3.17 2.93 7.99
C ASP A 179 3.25 4.12 8.97
N PRO A 180 2.10 4.60 9.49
CA PRO A 180 2.06 5.81 10.30
C PRO A 180 2.88 5.71 11.60
N GLY A 181 3.19 4.49 12.07
CA GLY A 181 4.03 4.28 13.24
C GLY A 181 5.54 4.34 12.96
N SER A 182 5.94 4.49 11.69
CA SER A 182 7.35 4.55 11.30
C SER A 182 7.94 5.94 11.49
N GLU A 183 9.08 6.02 12.18
CA GLU A 183 9.90 7.26 12.27
C GLU A 183 10.38 7.76 10.89
N HIS A 184 10.29 6.91 9.87
CA HIS A 184 10.71 7.21 8.50
C HIS A 184 9.53 7.35 7.53
N ASN A 185 8.33 7.65 8.02
CA ASN A 185 7.17 7.86 7.14
C ASN A 185 7.47 8.95 6.09
N PRO A 186 7.44 8.62 4.77
CA PRO A 186 7.75 9.58 3.73
C PRO A 186 6.70 10.70 3.59
N ILE A 187 5.52 10.49 4.16
CA ILE A 187 4.42 11.46 4.21
C ILE A 187 4.25 11.88 5.69
N ALA A 188 5.10 12.81 6.13
CA ALA A 188 5.17 13.24 7.53
C ALA A 188 4.06 14.26 7.88
N LEU A 189 2.80 13.87 7.66
CA LEU A 189 1.61 14.71 7.84
C LEU A 189 0.46 14.06 8.63
N TYR A 190 0.56 12.77 8.95
CA TYR A 190 -0.50 12.01 9.63
C TYR A 190 0.09 10.92 10.54
N ASP A 191 -0.68 10.49 11.54
CA ASP A 191 -0.21 9.61 12.64
C ASP A 191 -1.02 8.30 12.77
N SER A 192 -2.05 8.10 11.95
CA SER A 192 -2.98 6.99 12.06
C SER A 192 -3.53 6.56 10.71
N VAL A 193 -3.81 5.26 10.56
CA VAL A 193 -4.42 4.72 9.34
C VAL A 193 -5.85 5.21 9.18
N THR A 194 -6.26 5.46 7.94
CA THR A 194 -7.67 5.78 7.60
C THR A 194 -8.49 4.50 7.48
N THR A 195 -9.81 4.61 7.48
CA THR A 195 -10.72 3.45 7.48
C THR A 195 -11.63 3.43 6.26
N TRP A 196 -12.32 2.31 6.00
CA TRP A 196 -13.28 2.25 4.90
C TRP A 196 -14.49 3.20 5.06
N SER A 197 -14.85 3.56 6.29
CA SER A 197 -15.89 4.55 6.59
C SER A 197 -15.39 5.99 6.52
N GLU A 198 -14.12 6.22 6.86
CA GLU A 198 -13.45 7.51 6.81
C GLU A 198 -12.14 7.35 6.01
N PRO A 199 -12.23 7.26 4.67
CA PRO A 199 -11.12 6.83 3.81
C PRO A 199 -10.03 7.87 3.63
N VAL A 200 -10.22 9.08 4.15
CA VAL A 200 -9.25 10.16 4.11
C VAL A 200 -9.22 10.91 5.42
N THR A 201 -8.05 11.42 5.78
CA THR A 201 -7.88 12.44 6.81
C THR A 201 -7.44 13.76 6.19
N ARG A 202 -7.93 14.87 6.74
CA ARG A 202 -7.57 16.23 6.33
C ARG A 202 -6.29 16.65 7.01
N VAL A 203 -5.23 16.88 6.25
CA VAL A 203 -3.90 17.25 6.78
C VAL A 203 -3.55 18.72 6.55
N SER A 204 -4.25 19.42 5.65
CA SER A 204 -4.14 20.87 5.50
C SER A 204 -5.44 21.47 4.98
N GLU A 205 -5.84 22.62 5.52
CA GLU A 205 -7.02 23.38 5.08
C GLU A 205 -6.71 24.40 3.98
N LYS A 206 -5.45 24.86 3.91
CA LYS A 206 -5.02 25.95 3.01
C LYS A 206 -3.59 25.71 2.51
N PRO A 207 -3.41 25.15 1.30
CA PRO A 207 -4.46 24.57 0.45
C PRO A 207 -5.06 23.30 1.05
N ILE A 208 -6.26 22.92 0.60
CA ILE A 208 -6.88 21.66 1.00
C ILE A 208 -5.99 20.49 0.57
N LEU A 209 -5.58 19.66 1.52
CA LEU A 209 -4.85 18.43 1.29
C LEU A 209 -5.41 17.32 2.18
N ASP A 210 -5.80 16.22 1.54
CA ASP A 210 -6.27 15.01 2.20
C ASP A 210 -5.26 13.87 2.01
N VAL A 211 -5.21 12.92 2.95
CA VAL A 211 -4.40 11.71 2.86
C VAL A 211 -5.29 10.49 3.03
N MET A 212 -5.25 9.56 2.07
CA MET A 212 -5.75 8.19 2.20
C MET A 212 -4.59 7.29 2.62
N ALA A 213 -4.77 6.55 3.72
CA ALA A 213 -3.77 5.65 4.30
C ALA A 213 -4.46 4.40 4.88
N ILE A 214 -5.24 3.70 4.05
CA ILE A 214 -5.90 2.44 4.43
C ILE A 214 -4.88 1.30 4.35
N ASP A 215 -4.72 0.52 5.42
CA ASP A 215 -3.67 -0.51 5.54
C ASP A 215 -4.04 -1.89 4.98
N ASN A 216 -5.30 -2.09 4.60
CA ASN A 216 -5.83 -3.36 4.12
C ASN A 216 -6.50 -3.26 2.74
N LEU A 217 -6.00 -2.34 1.89
CA LEU A 217 -6.52 -2.03 0.54
C LEU A 217 -6.87 -3.23 -0.35
N PRO A 218 -6.10 -4.34 -0.39
CA PRO A 218 -6.46 -5.52 -1.19
C PRO A 218 -7.85 -6.09 -0.86
N SER A 219 -8.35 -5.85 0.36
CA SER A 219 -9.68 -6.30 0.79
C SER A 219 -10.81 -5.67 -0.01
N LEU A 220 -10.57 -4.57 -0.74
CA LEU A 220 -11.55 -3.96 -1.64
C LEU A 220 -11.89 -4.87 -2.83
N LEU A 221 -10.90 -5.64 -3.29
CA LEU A 221 -11.00 -6.59 -4.41
C LEU A 221 -10.56 -7.98 -3.93
N PRO A 222 -11.34 -8.64 -3.07
CA PRO A 222 -10.92 -9.87 -2.41
C PRO A 222 -10.78 -11.03 -3.40
N LEU A 223 -11.59 -11.09 -4.46
CA LEU A 223 -11.52 -12.13 -5.48
C LEU A 223 -10.17 -12.08 -6.21
N GLU A 224 -9.87 -10.94 -6.83
CA GLU A 224 -8.65 -10.75 -7.61
C GLU A 224 -7.40 -10.86 -6.74
N SER A 225 -7.42 -10.23 -5.56
CA SER A 225 -6.32 -10.29 -4.59
C SER A 225 -6.03 -11.74 -4.17
N SER A 226 -7.07 -12.54 -3.93
CA SER A 226 -6.91 -13.93 -3.51
C SER A 226 -6.41 -14.81 -4.65
N VAL A 227 -6.94 -14.66 -5.86
CA VAL A 227 -6.52 -15.44 -7.03
C VAL A 227 -5.06 -15.16 -7.37
N ASP A 228 -4.67 -13.89 -7.43
CA ASP A 228 -3.30 -13.48 -7.70
C ASP A 228 -2.34 -14.00 -6.61
N PHE A 229 -2.68 -13.77 -5.33
CA PHE A 229 -1.85 -14.25 -4.22
C PHE A 229 -1.71 -15.77 -4.19
N ALA A 230 -2.80 -16.51 -4.43
CA ALA A 230 -2.77 -17.96 -4.51
C ALA A 230 -1.90 -18.43 -5.68
N SER A 231 -1.96 -17.76 -6.83
CA SER A 231 -1.12 -18.10 -7.98
C SER A 231 0.38 -17.91 -7.69
N GLN A 232 0.74 -16.84 -6.97
CA GLN A 232 2.12 -16.58 -6.53
C GLN A 232 2.60 -17.61 -5.50
N LEU A 233 1.72 -18.04 -4.61
CA LEU A 233 2.06 -18.97 -3.52
C LEU A 233 2.07 -20.45 -3.97
N LEU A 234 1.29 -20.80 -4.99
CA LEU A 234 1.10 -22.17 -5.47
C LEU A 234 2.41 -22.93 -5.75
N PRO A 235 3.43 -22.36 -6.43
CA PRO A 235 4.69 -23.07 -6.66
C PRO A 235 5.34 -23.56 -5.36
N SER A 236 5.30 -22.76 -4.30
CA SER A 236 5.84 -23.16 -3.00
C SER A 236 4.96 -24.17 -2.27
N LEU A 237 3.64 -24.09 -2.43
CA LEU A 237 2.73 -25.09 -1.85
C LEU A 237 2.92 -26.48 -2.47
N LEU A 238 3.29 -26.54 -3.75
CA LEU A 238 3.63 -27.81 -4.42
C LEU A 238 4.92 -28.45 -3.89
N GLU A 239 5.71 -27.72 -3.10
CA GLU A 239 6.94 -28.21 -2.44
C GLU A 239 6.76 -28.43 -0.93
N LEU A 240 5.52 -28.53 -0.44
CA LEU A 240 5.23 -28.72 0.99
C LEU A 240 5.77 -30.04 1.57
N ASP A 241 6.06 -31.03 0.73
CA ASP A 241 6.72 -32.28 1.11
C ASP A 241 8.22 -32.09 1.44
N LYS A 242 8.79 -30.92 1.12
CA LYS A 242 10.21 -30.57 1.28
C LYS A 242 10.42 -29.43 2.27
N LEU A 243 9.82 -29.52 3.45
CA LEU A 243 9.91 -28.48 4.50
C LEU A 243 11.34 -28.16 4.97
N ASN A 244 12.27 -29.10 4.78
CA ASN A 244 13.68 -28.96 5.14
C ASN A 244 14.54 -28.33 4.02
N GLN A 245 13.92 -27.80 2.96
CA GLN A 245 14.60 -27.18 1.83
C GLN A 245 13.97 -25.85 1.42
N GLY A 246 14.67 -25.12 0.54
CA GLY A 246 14.12 -23.98 -0.18
C GLY A 246 13.48 -22.91 0.71
N VAL A 247 12.30 -22.45 0.29
CA VAL A 247 11.56 -21.38 0.98
C VAL A 247 11.05 -21.79 2.36
N TRP A 248 10.65 -23.06 2.52
CA TRP A 248 10.14 -23.57 3.78
C TRP A 248 11.23 -23.67 4.85
N LEU A 249 12.44 -24.12 4.49
CA LEU A 249 13.57 -24.13 5.42
C LEU A 249 13.90 -22.73 5.94
N ARG A 250 13.97 -21.74 5.03
CA ARG A 250 14.25 -20.34 5.41
C ARG A 250 13.19 -19.79 6.37
N ALA A 251 11.91 -20.00 6.06
CA ALA A 251 10.83 -19.56 6.95
C ALA A 251 10.86 -20.28 8.31
N HIS A 252 11.21 -21.57 8.33
CA HIS A 252 11.39 -22.30 9.57
C HIS A 252 12.56 -21.76 10.40
N GLN A 253 13.68 -21.41 9.77
CA GLN A 253 14.82 -20.77 10.44
C GLN A 253 14.41 -19.43 11.06
N THR A 254 13.66 -18.59 10.33
CA THR A 254 13.10 -17.34 10.88
C THR A 254 12.21 -17.60 12.09
N TYR A 255 11.34 -18.62 12.05
CA TYR A 255 10.56 -19.01 13.22
C TYR A 255 11.43 -19.43 14.40
N LEU A 256 12.43 -20.29 14.18
CA LEU A 256 13.34 -20.75 15.23
C LEU A 256 14.14 -19.61 15.88
N GLU A 257 14.54 -18.60 15.11
CA GLU A 257 15.23 -17.42 15.63
C GLU A 257 14.33 -16.58 16.54
N ASN A 258 13.05 -16.44 16.18
CA ASN A 258 12.10 -15.63 16.96
C ASN A 258 11.55 -16.38 18.17
N VAL A 259 11.26 -17.69 18.05
CA VAL A 259 10.71 -18.47 19.17
C VAL A 259 11.72 -18.69 20.30
N LYS A 260 13.02 -18.60 20.02
CA LYS A 260 14.08 -18.64 21.05
C LYS A 260 14.03 -17.44 22.00
N ARG A 261 13.40 -16.33 21.58
CA ARG A 261 13.31 -15.08 22.35
C ARG A 261 12.15 -15.09 23.35
N VAL A 262 11.29 -16.11 23.33
CA VAL A 262 10.06 -16.21 24.13
C VAL A 262 10.00 -17.46 25.00
#